data_AF-A0A6I9XHF3-F1
#
_entry.id   AF-A0A6I9XHF3-F1
#
_cell.length_a   1.000
_cell.length_b   1.000
_cell.length_c   1.000
_cell.angle_alpha   90.00
_cell.angle_beta   90.00
_cell.angle_gamma   90.00
#
_symmetry.space_group_name_H-M   'P 1'
#
loop_
_entity.id
_entity.type
_entity.pdbx_description
1 polymer ?
#
loop_
_entity_poly.entity_id
_entity_poly.type
_entity_poly.pdbx_seq_one_letter_code
_entity_poly.pdbx_strand_id
1 'polypeptide(L)'
;MIKHQLVDKPFSGSKLRTPESDTVCARCPEGYFSSDRSSKAACQMHTNCSALSLKLVQKGDSTHDNVCQGEDSNRLDQSCGIDVTLCEEAFFRFIVPKKLSSTWLSTLMDSLPGVKINLENREIIKQKSSLQDQTFQLLKLWKEQNKDHRTVKNIVQGIDLCENSVLKHIGHLNITLEQLNTLMENLPGKNVGREEIEQIFGMCQSTEPILKLLNLWRIKNKDQDTIKSLMFGLKHLKSYHFPKTTIQGFRKVVKFLHSPTMHRLYQKLFLEMPGNQIHLVKMRRG
;
A
#
# COMPACT_ATOMS: atom_id res chain seq x y z
N MET A 1 23.65 35.96 -23.39
CA MET A 1 23.94 36.13 -21.94
C MET A 1 23.21 37.38 -21.47
N ILE A 2 22.29 37.26 -20.50
CA ILE A 2 22.15 38.16 -19.34
C ILE A 2 21.06 37.58 -18.43
N LYS A 3 21.55 37.18 -17.25
CA LYS A 3 20.99 37.02 -15.90
C LYS A 3 19.48 36.85 -15.68
N HIS A 4 19.19 35.71 -15.07
CA HIS A 4 18.02 35.39 -14.26
C HIS A 4 17.77 36.41 -13.14
N GLN A 5 16.50 36.64 -12.83
CA GLN A 5 16.08 37.17 -11.54
C GLN A 5 15.10 36.17 -10.91
N LEU A 6 15.51 35.61 -9.77
CA LEU A 6 14.75 34.72 -8.91
C LEU A 6 13.56 35.48 -8.30
N VAL A 7 12.39 34.85 -8.28
CA VAL A 7 11.30 35.23 -7.38
C VAL A 7 10.87 33.98 -6.61
N ASP A 8 10.89 34.10 -5.29
CA ASP A 8 10.63 33.07 -4.30
C ASP A 8 9.14 32.67 -4.20
N LYS A 9 8.89 31.35 -4.24
CA LYS A 9 7.69 30.62 -3.75
C LYS A 9 6.33 30.84 -4.46
N PRO A 10 5.37 29.89 -4.29
CA PRO A 10 4.58 29.33 -5.38
C PRO A 10 3.26 30.07 -5.60
N PHE A 11 2.89 30.30 -6.85
CA PHE A 11 1.53 30.68 -7.22
C PHE A 11 1.03 29.91 -8.44
N SER A 12 -0.11 29.26 -8.24
CA SER A 12 -1.04 28.87 -9.29
C SER A 12 -1.65 30.14 -9.87
N GLY A 13 -1.46 30.37 -11.18
CA GLY A 13 -2.03 31.55 -11.84
C GLY A 13 -1.45 31.77 -13.22
N SER A 14 -2.24 31.46 -14.24
CA SER A 14 -1.99 31.90 -15.61
C SER A 14 -1.89 33.42 -15.63
N LYS A 15 -0.82 33.99 -16.18
CA LYS A 15 -0.79 35.42 -16.49
C LYS A 15 -1.78 35.67 -17.62
N LEU A 16 -2.70 36.61 -17.43
CA LEU A 16 -3.72 36.98 -18.41
C LEU A 16 -3.04 37.48 -19.70
N ARG A 17 -3.57 37.00 -20.82
CA ARG A 17 -3.17 37.31 -22.20
C ARG A 17 -3.06 38.83 -22.42
N THR A 18 -1.93 39.28 -22.96
CA THR A 18 -1.79 40.57 -23.65
C THR A 18 -1.33 40.34 -25.09
N PRO A 19 -1.72 41.19 -26.05
CA PRO A 19 -1.52 40.97 -27.49
C PRO A 19 -0.06 41.06 -27.98
N GLU A 20 0.91 41.31 -27.07
CA GLU A 20 2.33 41.53 -27.40
C GLU A 20 3.30 40.59 -26.67
N SER A 21 2.82 39.55 -25.98
CA SER A 21 3.71 38.62 -25.27
C SER A 21 3.33 37.15 -25.47
N ASP A 22 4.28 36.35 -25.94
CA ASP A 22 4.16 34.90 -26.03
C ASP A 22 3.87 34.26 -24.67
N THR A 23 3.12 33.17 -24.69
CA THR A 23 2.82 32.42 -23.47
C THR A 23 4.09 31.71 -22.99
N VAL A 24 4.65 32.15 -21.87
CA VAL A 24 5.84 31.53 -21.26
C VAL A 24 5.41 30.22 -20.57
N CYS A 25 5.69 29.09 -21.22
CA CYS A 25 5.47 27.76 -20.65
C CYS A 25 6.63 27.41 -19.70
N ALA A 26 6.33 27.15 -18.43
CA ALA A 26 7.30 26.59 -17.50
C ALA A 26 7.41 25.08 -17.71
N ARG A 27 8.64 24.55 -17.63
CA ARG A 27 8.86 23.10 -17.62
C ARG A 27 8.35 22.50 -16.31
N CYS A 28 7.71 21.34 -16.36
CA CYS A 28 7.29 20.65 -15.14
C CYS A 28 8.51 20.35 -14.25
N PRO A 29 8.38 20.55 -12.92
CA PRO A 29 9.45 20.25 -11.99
C PRO A 29 9.77 18.75 -11.98
N GLU A 30 10.94 18.37 -11.46
CA GLU A 30 11.30 16.95 -11.34
C GLU A 30 10.23 16.17 -10.56
N GLY A 31 9.90 14.99 -11.09
CA GLY A 31 8.81 14.16 -10.56
C GLY A 31 7.42 14.53 -11.09
N TYR A 32 7.31 15.44 -12.05
CA TYR A 32 6.06 15.81 -12.71
C TYR A 32 6.20 15.86 -14.25
N PHE A 33 5.11 15.58 -14.96
CA PHE A 33 5.01 15.61 -16.43
C PHE A 33 3.73 16.32 -16.91
N SER A 34 3.71 16.72 -18.17
CA SER A 34 2.50 17.14 -18.86
C SER A 34 2.53 16.66 -20.31
N SER A 35 1.62 15.76 -20.66
CA SER A 35 1.47 15.21 -22.02
C SER A 35 0.80 16.20 -22.99
N ASP A 36 0.06 17.17 -22.45
CA ASP A 36 -0.66 18.17 -23.22
C ASP A 36 0.22 19.38 -23.54
N ARG A 37 0.33 19.73 -24.82
CA ARG A 37 0.95 20.99 -25.28
C ARG A 37 -0.02 22.16 -25.14
N SER A 38 -0.57 22.36 -23.95
CA SER A 38 -1.58 23.39 -23.66
C SER A 38 -1.08 24.37 -22.63
N SER A 39 -1.34 25.66 -22.86
CA SER A 39 -1.04 26.74 -21.91
C SER A 39 -1.82 26.68 -20.60
N LYS A 40 -2.77 25.74 -20.48
CA LYS A 40 -3.61 25.53 -19.29
C LYS A 40 -3.41 24.15 -18.65
N ALA A 41 -2.58 23.28 -19.23
CA ALA A 41 -2.38 21.94 -18.70
C ALA A 41 -1.60 22.01 -17.38
N ALA A 42 -2.14 21.35 -16.35
CA ALA A 42 -1.43 21.22 -15.08
C ALA A 42 -0.36 20.12 -15.17
N CYS A 43 0.77 20.33 -14.50
CA CYS A 43 1.75 19.28 -14.31
C CYS A 43 1.18 18.18 -13.40
N GLN A 44 1.24 16.95 -13.89
CA GLN A 44 0.81 15.75 -13.20
C GLN A 44 2.01 15.09 -12.56
N MET A 45 1.85 14.52 -11.37
CA MET A 45 2.95 13.82 -10.69
C MET A 45 3.23 12.50 -11.41
N HIS A 46 4.50 12.13 -11.53
CA HIS A 46 4.91 10.85 -12.10
C HIS A 46 4.33 9.67 -11.31
N THR A 47 3.91 8.64 -12.04
CA THR A 47 3.39 7.40 -11.47
C THR A 47 4.47 6.68 -10.69
N ASN A 48 4.18 6.39 -9.42
CA ASN A 48 5.04 5.57 -8.60
C ASN A 48 4.75 4.08 -8.85
N CYS A 49 5.54 3.46 -9.72
CA CYS A 49 5.35 2.05 -10.09
C CYS A 49 5.43 1.12 -8.87
N SER A 50 6.37 1.35 -7.95
CA SER A 50 6.50 0.54 -6.73
C SER A 50 5.24 0.64 -5.86
N ALA A 51 4.63 1.82 -5.76
CA ALA A 51 3.35 1.98 -5.06
C ALA A 51 2.22 1.18 -5.70
N LEU A 52 2.28 0.90 -7.00
CA LEU A 52 1.33 0.05 -7.74
C LEU A 52 1.69 -1.44 -7.77
N SER A 53 2.74 -1.84 -7.04
CA SER A 53 3.33 -3.18 -7.12
C SER A 53 3.70 -3.55 -8.56
N LEU A 54 4.24 -2.57 -9.29
CA LEU A 54 4.73 -2.69 -10.66
C LEU A 54 6.20 -2.31 -10.68
N LYS A 55 6.95 -2.88 -11.63
CA LYS A 55 8.35 -2.50 -11.85
C LYS A 55 8.40 -1.27 -12.75
N LEU A 56 9.20 -0.28 -12.37
CA LEU A 56 9.54 0.84 -13.25
C LEU A 56 10.42 0.31 -14.39
N VAL A 57 9.90 0.38 -15.62
CA VAL A 57 10.63 -0.03 -16.83
C VAL A 57 11.30 1.17 -17.48
N GLN A 58 10.61 2.30 -17.52
CA GLN A 58 11.13 3.54 -18.08
C GLN A 58 10.78 4.71 -17.18
N LYS A 59 11.81 5.48 -16.79
CA LYS A 59 11.62 6.72 -16.06
C LYS A 59 11.04 7.78 -17.02
N GLY A 60 9.96 8.42 -16.60
CA GLY A 60 9.32 9.52 -17.28
C GLY A 60 10.15 10.80 -17.23
N ASP A 61 9.71 11.77 -18.01
CA ASP A 61 10.32 13.09 -18.12
C ASP A 61 9.27 14.19 -17.97
N SER A 62 9.59 15.43 -18.33
CA SER A 62 8.65 16.55 -18.23
C SER A 62 7.43 16.44 -19.16
N THR A 63 7.44 15.53 -20.15
CA THR A 63 6.37 15.39 -21.15
C THR A 63 5.67 14.03 -21.10
N HIS A 64 6.28 13.00 -20.51
CA HIS A 64 5.71 11.67 -20.41
C HIS A 64 5.88 11.09 -19.01
N ASP A 65 4.93 10.25 -18.61
CA ASP A 65 4.95 9.57 -17.33
C ASP A 65 5.97 8.42 -17.27
N ASN A 66 6.20 7.91 -16.06
CA ASN A 66 6.85 6.63 -15.81
C ASN A 66 6.07 5.48 -16.46
N VAL A 67 6.79 4.60 -17.17
CA VAL A 67 6.21 3.36 -17.70
C VAL A 67 6.41 2.24 -16.69
N CYS A 68 5.29 1.70 -16.20
CA CYS A 68 5.26 0.62 -15.24
C CYS A 68 4.85 -0.69 -15.91
N GLN A 69 5.51 -1.80 -15.57
CA GLN A 69 5.14 -3.14 -16.03
C GLN A 69 4.80 -4.04 -14.84
N GLY A 70 3.80 -4.91 -15.04
CA GLY A 70 3.46 -5.95 -14.07
C GLY A 70 4.67 -6.81 -13.75
N GLU A 71 4.89 -7.08 -12.47
CA GLU A 71 5.77 -8.18 -12.10
C GLU A 71 5.17 -9.47 -12.64
N ASP A 72 5.85 -10.12 -13.58
CA ASP A 72 5.79 -11.57 -13.63
C ASP A 72 6.21 -12.03 -12.23
N SER A 73 5.33 -12.77 -11.55
CA SER A 73 5.48 -13.27 -10.18
C SER A 73 6.68 -14.20 -9.95
N ASN A 74 7.65 -14.22 -10.87
CA ASN A 74 8.80 -15.10 -10.95
C ASN A 74 10.13 -14.41 -10.64
N ARG A 75 10.15 -13.12 -10.30
CA ARG A 75 11.37 -12.49 -9.76
C ARG A 75 11.14 -12.10 -8.32
N LEU A 76 11.54 -13.00 -7.42
CA LEU A 76 11.85 -12.63 -6.05
C LEU A 76 12.70 -11.36 -6.10
N ASP A 77 12.12 -10.26 -5.63
CA ASP A 77 12.84 -9.01 -5.45
C ASP A 77 14.16 -9.32 -4.74
N GLN A 78 15.30 -8.89 -5.30
CA GLN A 78 16.65 -9.17 -4.75
C GLN A 78 16.89 -8.48 -3.40
N SER A 79 15.82 -8.00 -2.78
CA SER A 79 15.76 -7.28 -1.54
C SER A 79 14.82 -8.00 -0.57
N CYS A 80 15.15 -7.95 0.72
CA CYS A 80 14.23 -8.39 1.76
C CYS A 80 13.03 -7.44 1.97
N GLY A 81 12.86 -6.43 1.10
CA GLY A 81 11.82 -5.42 1.23
C GLY A 81 10.40 -6.00 1.23
N ILE A 82 9.55 -5.47 2.09
CA ILE A 82 8.12 -5.83 2.15
C ILE A 82 7.35 -4.66 1.53
N ASP A 83 6.75 -4.91 0.36
CA ASP A 83 5.98 -3.90 -0.39
C ASP A 83 4.64 -3.56 0.28
N VAL A 84 4.05 -4.52 1.00
CA VAL A 84 2.80 -4.37 1.74
C VAL A 84 2.90 -5.04 3.09
N THR A 85 2.92 -4.23 4.13
CA THR A 85 3.00 -4.69 5.52
C THR A 85 1.69 -5.32 5.99
N LEU A 86 1.71 -5.96 7.17
CA LEU A 86 0.51 -6.60 7.74
C LEU A 86 -0.54 -5.58 8.16
N CYS A 87 -0.11 -4.46 8.72
CA CYS A 87 -1.01 -3.40 9.14
C CYS A 87 -1.60 -2.66 7.95
N GLU A 88 -0.85 -2.42 6.88
CA GLU A 88 -1.40 -1.82 5.65
C GLU A 88 -2.48 -2.70 5.03
N GLU A 89 -2.22 -4.01 4.91
CA GLU A 89 -3.21 -4.93 4.39
C GLU A 89 -4.43 -5.04 5.31
N ALA A 90 -4.22 -5.18 6.62
CA ALA A 90 -5.32 -5.24 7.59
C ALA A 90 -6.16 -3.96 7.54
N PHE A 91 -5.50 -2.79 7.46
CA PHE A 91 -6.13 -1.49 7.34
C PHE A 91 -6.96 -1.42 6.05
N PHE A 92 -6.34 -1.62 4.89
CA PHE A 92 -7.03 -1.50 3.61
C PHE A 92 -8.13 -2.56 3.42
N ARG A 93 -7.90 -3.83 3.78
CA ARG A 93 -8.94 -4.88 3.72
C ARG A 93 -10.11 -4.59 4.64
N PHE A 94 -9.87 -4.10 5.86
CA PHE A 94 -10.94 -3.71 6.76
C PHE A 94 -11.77 -2.55 6.20
N ILE A 95 -11.13 -1.67 5.44
CA ILE A 95 -11.77 -0.54 4.76
C ILE A 95 -12.59 -0.93 3.55
N VAL A 96 -12.46 -2.14 3.02
CA VAL A 96 -13.27 -2.54 1.88
C VAL A 96 -14.58 -3.19 2.36
N PRO A 97 -15.76 -2.61 2.03
CA PRO A 97 -17.04 -3.25 2.33
C PRO A 97 -17.12 -4.67 1.74
N LYS A 98 -17.72 -5.61 2.47
CA LYS A 98 -17.92 -6.98 1.97
C LYS A 98 -18.82 -7.06 0.73
N LYS A 99 -19.69 -6.07 0.55
CA LYS A 99 -20.51 -5.88 -0.65
C LYS A 99 -20.20 -4.50 -1.21
N LEU A 100 -19.52 -4.48 -2.34
CA LEU A 100 -19.12 -3.27 -3.02
C LEU A 100 -20.04 -3.00 -4.22
N SER A 101 -20.36 -1.73 -4.45
CA SER A 101 -20.80 -1.24 -5.76
C SER A 101 -19.63 -0.53 -6.45
N SER A 102 -19.62 -0.51 -7.78
CA SER A 102 -18.65 0.28 -8.55
C SER A 102 -18.69 1.77 -8.19
N THR A 103 -19.89 2.29 -7.88
CA THR A 103 -20.13 3.68 -7.45
C THR A 103 -19.48 4.01 -6.11
N TRP A 104 -19.32 3.04 -5.21
CA TRP A 104 -18.70 3.29 -3.91
C TRP A 104 -17.22 3.64 -4.06
N LEU A 105 -16.50 2.96 -4.96
CA LEU A 105 -15.08 3.19 -5.16
C LEU A 105 -14.82 4.60 -5.71
N SER A 106 -15.62 5.07 -6.67
CA SER A 106 -15.52 6.44 -7.16
C SER A 106 -15.77 7.46 -6.05
N THR A 107 -16.82 7.26 -5.25
CA THR A 107 -17.16 8.16 -4.14
C THR A 107 -16.06 8.21 -3.08
N LEU A 108 -15.52 7.05 -2.70
CA LEU A 108 -14.39 6.99 -1.77
C LEU A 108 -13.22 7.81 -2.32
N MET A 109 -12.82 7.54 -3.57
CA MET A 109 -11.69 8.20 -4.19
C MET A 109 -11.86 9.71 -4.35
N ASP A 110 -13.09 10.21 -4.47
CA ASP A 110 -13.37 11.64 -4.50
C ASP A 110 -13.38 12.29 -3.11
N SER A 111 -13.64 11.51 -2.07
CA SER A 111 -13.67 11.96 -0.69
C SER A 111 -12.32 12.00 0.01
N LEU A 112 -11.29 11.34 -0.56
CA LEU A 112 -9.97 11.27 0.05
C LEU A 112 -9.27 12.64 0.00
N PRO A 113 -8.59 13.07 1.07
CA PRO A 113 -7.90 14.34 1.10
C PRO A 113 -6.59 14.31 0.31
N GLY A 114 -6.08 15.50 0.00
CA GLY A 114 -4.84 15.69 -0.75
C GLY A 114 -5.03 15.68 -2.26
N VAL A 115 -3.97 15.37 -2.98
CA VAL A 115 -3.94 15.30 -4.44
C VAL A 115 -4.64 14.02 -4.89
N LYS A 116 -5.59 14.16 -5.83
CA LYS A 116 -6.31 13.03 -6.42
C LYS A 116 -5.35 12.17 -7.25
N ILE A 117 -5.60 10.86 -7.24
CA ILE A 117 -4.93 9.91 -8.14
C ILE A 117 -5.33 10.23 -9.59
N ASN A 118 -4.33 10.32 -10.48
CA ASN A 118 -4.51 10.52 -11.92
C ASN A 118 -5.46 9.48 -12.55
N LEU A 119 -6.26 9.91 -13.53
CA LEU A 119 -7.21 9.07 -14.27
C LEU A 119 -6.51 7.88 -14.95
N GLU A 120 -5.33 8.08 -15.53
CA GLU A 120 -4.57 7.01 -16.19
C GLU A 120 -4.24 5.86 -15.21
N ASN A 121 -3.78 6.19 -14.01
CA ASN A 121 -3.53 5.21 -12.95
C ASN A 121 -4.80 4.49 -12.50
N ARG A 122 -5.93 5.19 -12.47
CA ARG A 122 -7.22 4.56 -12.15
C ARG A 122 -7.63 3.55 -13.22
N GLU A 123 -7.44 3.88 -14.50
CA GLU A 123 -7.76 2.96 -15.60
C GLU A 123 -6.82 1.74 -15.60
N ILE A 124 -5.53 1.92 -15.33
CA ILE A 124 -4.57 0.81 -15.16
C ILE A 124 -5.02 -0.12 -14.02
N ILE A 125 -5.41 0.44 -12.87
CA ILE A 125 -5.86 -0.37 -11.73
C ILE A 125 -7.19 -1.06 -12.02
N LYS A 126 -8.13 -0.42 -12.73
CA LYS A 126 -9.43 -1.02 -13.12
C LYS A 126 -9.29 -2.30 -13.94
N GLN A 127 -8.19 -2.46 -14.68
CA GLN A 127 -7.92 -3.68 -15.44
C GLN A 127 -7.50 -4.88 -14.55
N LYS A 128 -7.26 -4.68 -13.25
CA LYS A 128 -6.95 -5.76 -12.28
C LYS A 128 -8.21 -6.53 -11.84
N SER A 129 -8.00 -7.78 -11.39
CA SER A 129 -9.00 -8.85 -11.27
C SER A 129 -10.21 -8.60 -10.34
N SER A 130 -10.04 -8.07 -9.12
CA SER A 130 -11.14 -7.96 -8.14
C SER A 130 -11.31 -6.53 -7.65
N LEU A 131 -12.55 -6.12 -7.34
CA LEU A 131 -12.84 -4.77 -6.83
C LEU A 131 -12.15 -4.48 -5.48
N GLN A 132 -11.89 -5.53 -4.69
CA GLN A 132 -11.08 -5.45 -3.48
C GLN A 132 -9.62 -5.16 -3.80
N ASP A 133 -9.02 -5.87 -4.77
CA ASP A 133 -7.67 -5.61 -5.24
C ASP A 133 -7.56 -4.19 -5.83
N GLN A 134 -8.55 -3.76 -6.61
CA GLN A 134 -8.58 -2.40 -7.17
C GLN A 134 -8.59 -1.34 -6.05
N THR A 135 -9.47 -1.50 -5.06
CA THR A 135 -9.58 -0.60 -3.92
C THR A 135 -8.27 -0.54 -3.13
N PHE A 136 -7.69 -1.70 -2.84
CA PHE A 136 -6.44 -1.83 -2.12
C PHE A 136 -5.30 -1.08 -2.83
N GLN A 137 -5.15 -1.29 -4.14
CA GLN A 137 -4.10 -0.68 -4.95
C GLN A 137 -4.26 0.84 -5.05
N LEU A 138 -5.50 1.33 -5.19
CA LEU A 138 -5.79 2.76 -5.19
C LEU A 138 -5.44 3.40 -3.85
N LEU A 139 -5.84 2.79 -2.72
CA LEU A 139 -5.54 3.33 -1.40
C LEU A 139 -4.04 3.33 -1.10
N LYS A 140 -3.31 2.30 -1.54
CA LYS A 140 -1.85 2.25 -1.45
C LYS A 140 -1.20 3.40 -2.23
N LEU A 141 -1.60 3.60 -3.49
CA LEU A 141 -1.07 4.70 -4.32
C LEU A 141 -1.41 6.07 -3.73
N TRP A 142 -2.66 6.27 -3.30
CA TRP A 142 -3.10 7.51 -2.66
C TRP A 142 -2.28 7.83 -1.41
N LYS A 143 -2.04 6.83 -0.55
CA LYS A 143 -1.26 6.99 0.68
C LYS A 143 0.16 7.47 0.36
N GLU A 144 0.81 6.86 -0.63
CA GLU A 144 2.18 7.21 -1.00
C GLU A 144 2.27 8.61 -1.62
N GLN A 145 1.34 8.95 -2.52
CA GLN A 145 1.27 10.26 -3.17
C GLN A 145 1.00 11.39 -2.16
N ASN A 146 0.26 11.09 -1.08
CA ASN A 146 -0.18 12.09 -0.11
C ASN A 146 0.50 11.97 1.26
N LYS A 147 1.62 11.25 1.36
CA LYS A 147 2.31 11.01 2.65
C LYS A 147 2.63 12.28 3.43
N ASP A 148 2.82 13.41 2.73
CA ASP A 148 3.11 14.69 3.34
C ASP A 148 1.89 15.53 3.74
N HIS A 149 0.68 15.12 3.34
CA HIS A 149 -0.56 15.82 3.69
C HIS A 149 -0.91 15.63 5.17
N ARG A 150 -1.25 16.70 5.89
CA ARG A 150 -1.48 16.68 7.36
C ARG A 150 -2.40 15.56 7.85
N THR A 151 -3.55 15.39 7.22
CA THR A 151 -4.51 14.33 7.60
C THR A 151 -3.97 12.93 7.30
N VAL A 152 -3.23 12.79 6.20
CA VAL A 152 -2.65 11.51 5.78
C VAL A 152 -1.47 11.14 6.67
N LYS A 153 -0.67 12.11 7.13
CA LYS A 153 0.39 11.89 8.14
C LYS A 153 -0.14 11.21 9.39
N ASN A 154 -1.31 11.61 9.90
CA ASN A 154 -1.90 10.98 11.08
C ASN A 154 -2.29 9.50 10.82
N ILE A 155 -2.72 9.18 9.60
CA ILE A 155 -3.05 7.81 9.19
C ILE A 155 -1.78 6.98 9.06
N VAL A 156 -0.76 7.50 8.37
CA VAL A 156 0.55 6.86 8.21
C VAL A 156 1.16 6.59 9.57
N GLN A 157 1.19 7.58 10.48
CA GLN A 157 1.66 7.40 11.85
C GLN A 157 0.88 6.30 12.61
N GLY A 158 -0.43 6.20 12.41
CA GLY A 158 -1.23 5.14 12.99
C GLY A 158 -0.86 3.75 12.46
N ILE A 159 -0.57 3.63 11.16
CA ILE A 159 -0.06 2.40 10.54
C ILE A 159 1.34 2.08 11.09
N ASP A 160 2.23 3.05 11.21
CA ASP A 160 3.58 2.86 11.77
C ASP A 160 3.52 2.38 13.22
N LEU A 161 2.61 2.92 14.04
CA LEU A 161 2.37 2.46 15.40
C LEU A 161 1.87 1.00 15.44
N CYS A 162 1.07 0.61 14.45
CA CYS A 162 0.65 -0.78 14.29
C CYS A 162 1.85 -1.67 13.94
N GLU A 163 2.67 -1.29 12.97
CA GLU A 163 3.86 -2.05 12.57
C GLU A 163 4.85 -2.21 13.72
N ASN A 164 5.11 -1.14 14.47
CA ASN A 164 5.92 -1.20 15.68
C ASN A 164 5.35 -2.17 16.74
N SER A 165 4.03 -2.25 16.85
CA SER A 165 3.36 -3.19 17.76
C SER A 165 3.46 -4.64 17.28
N VAL A 166 3.40 -4.87 15.96
CA VAL A 166 3.66 -6.17 15.35
C VAL A 166 5.10 -6.60 15.63
N LEU A 167 6.08 -5.75 15.33
CA LEU A 167 7.49 -6.00 15.59
C LEU A 167 7.77 -6.25 17.08
N LYS A 168 7.10 -5.56 18.00
CA LYS A 168 7.21 -5.84 19.44
C LYS A 168 6.82 -7.28 19.79
N HIS A 169 5.86 -7.87 19.09
CA HIS A 169 5.36 -9.21 19.37
C HIS A 169 6.12 -10.34 18.67
N ILE A 170 6.65 -10.09 17.47
CA ILE A 170 7.29 -11.14 16.65
C ILE A 170 8.71 -10.81 16.19
N GLY A 171 9.16 -9.56 16.33
CA GLY A 171 10.48 -9.08 15.89
C GLY A 171 11.66 -9.51 16.75
N HIS A 172 11.43 -10.27 17.83
CA HIS A 172 12.48 -10.89 18.65
C HIS A 172 12.46 -12.43 18.57
N LEU A 173 11.63 -13.00 17.68
CA LEU A 173 11.48 -14.45 17.57
C LEU A 173 12.61 -15.01 16.70
N ASN A 174 13.50 -15.77 17.32
CA ASN A 174 14.51 -16.55 16.61
C ASN A 174 13.89 -17.89 16.18
N ILE A 175 13.63 -18.03 14.88
CA ILE A 175 13.11 -19.23 14.25
C ILE A 175 14.21 -19.86 13.39
N THR A 176 14.38 -21.19 13.50
CA THR A 176 15.27 -21.93 12.61
C THR A 176 14.63 -22.14 11.23
N LEU A 177 15.42 -22.41 10.19
CA LEU A 177 14.91 -22.72 8.85
C LEU A 177 13.88 -23.87 8.87
N GLU A 178 14.13 -24.92 9.65
CA GLU A 178 13.21 -26.06 9.80
C GLU A 178 11.88 -25.66 10.45
N GLN A 179 11.93 -24.82 11.49
CA GLN A 179 10.73 -24.25 12.09
C GLN A 179 10.00 -23.33 11.12
N LEU A 180 10.72 -22.58 10.29
CA LEU A 180 10.11 -21.70 9.29
C LEU A 180 9.38 -22.51 8.21
N ASN A 181 9.99 -23.58 7.71
CA ASN A 181 9.36 -24.54 6.81
C ASN A 181 8.10 -25.14 7.45
N THR A 182 8.21 -25.61 8.71
CA THR A 182 7.06 -26.17 9.45
C THR A 182 5.93 -25.15 9.58
N LEU A 183 6.24 -23.88 9.88
CA LEU A 183 5.27 -22.80 9.97
C LEU A 183 4.56 -22.63 8.62
N MET A 184 5.31 -22.43 7.55
CA MET A 184 4.75 -22.11 6.23
C MET A 184 3.94 -23.26 5.62
N GLU A 185 4.34 -24.51 5.82
CA GLU A 185 3.63 -25.70 5.32
C GLU A 185 2.29 -25.95 6.03
N ASN A 186 2.14 -25.45 7.26
CA ASN A 186 0.95 -25.63 8.08
C ASN A 186 -0.01 -24.43 8.03
N LEU A 187 0.31 -23.39 7.26
CA LEU A 187 -0.64 -22.33 6.96
C LEU A 187 -1.63 -22.81 5.88
N PRO A 188 -2.93 -22.54 6.01
CA PRO A 188 -3.91 -22.98 5.03
C PRO A 188 -3.77 -22.19 3.71
N GLY A 189 -4.23 -22.80 2.61
CA GLY A 189 -4.23 -22.17 1.28
C GLY A 189 -3.06 -22.61 0.41
N LYS A 190 -2.64 -21.73 -0.49
CA LYS A 190 -1.47 -21.93 -1.36
C LYS A 190 -0.18 -21.73 -0.56
N ASN A 191 0.68 -22.74 -0.59
CA ASN A 191 1.93 -22.73 0.15
C ASN A 191 3.01 -21.89 -0.56
N VAL A 192 3.97 -21.43 0.24
CA VAL A 192 5.25 -20.89 -0.24
C VAL A 192 6.19 -22.08 -0.46
N GLY A 193 6.91 -22.12 -1.59
CA GLY A 193 7.76 -23.26 -1.92
C GLY A 193 8.99 -23.34 -1.00
N ARG A 194 9.52 -24.55 -0.76
CA ARG A 194 10.70 -24.74 0.10
C ARG A 194 11.93 -23.98 -0.41
N GLU A 195 12.15 -23.99 -1.73
CA GLU A 195 13.24 -23.24 -2.37
C GLU A 195 13.09 -21.73 -2.15
N GLU A 196 11.87 -21.19 -2.25
CA GLU A 196 11.57 -19.79 -1.95
C GLU A 196 11.85 -19.46 -0.47
N ILE A 197 11.52 -20.38 0.45
CA ILE A 197 11.76 -20.22 1.89
C ILE A 197 13.26 -20.17 2.19
N GLU A 198 14.03 -21.09 1.63
CA GLU A 198 15.49 -21.16 1.81
C GLU A 198 16.18 -19.90 1.26
N GLN A 199 15.76 -19.45 0.07
CA GLN A 199 16.28 -18.23 -0.54
C GLN A 199 16.00 -17.00 0.35
N ILE A 200 14.77 -16.85 0.84
CA ILE A 200 14.40 -15.73 1.72
C ILE A 200 15.16 -15.81 3.04
N PHE A 201 15.30 -16.99 3.63
CA PHE A 201 16.03 -17.19 4.88
C PHE A 201 17.51 -16.82 4.75
N GLY A 202 18.16 -17.12 3.61
CA GLY A 202 19.54 -16.73 3.35
C GLY A 202 19.73 -15.26 3.01
N MET A 203 18.73 -14.61 2.41
CA MET A 203 18.80 -13.21 1.96
C MET A 203 18.47 -12.21 3.08
N CYS A 204 17.51 -12.53 3.94
CA CYS A 204 16.94 -11.63 4.94
C CYS A 204 17.66 -11.73 6.29
N GLN A 205 17.69 -10.65 7.07
CA GLN A 205 18.35 -10.63 8.39
C GLN A 205 17.34 -10.76 9.53
N SER A 206 17.77 -11.40 10.62
CA SER A 206 17.00 -11.48 11.89
C SER A 206 15.57 -12.01 11.68
N THR A 207 14.54 -11.22 12.00
CA THR A 207 13.12 -11.60 11.90
C THR A 207 12.45 -11.24 10.58
N GLU A 208 13.16 -10.56 9.68
CA GLU A 208 12.65 -10.22 8.36
C GLU A 208 12.20 -11.44 7.53
N PRO A 209 12.86 -12.63 7.58
CA PRO A 209 12.39 -13.80 6.83
C PRO A 209 10.95 -14.17 7.15
N ILE A 210 10.56 -14.09 8.44
CA ILE A 210 9.21 -14.39 8.90
C ILE A 210 8.21 -13.43 8.25
N LEU A 211 8.49 -12.13 8.33
CA LEU A 211 7.59 -11.09 7.82
C LEU A 211 7.47 -11.15 6.29
N LYS A 212 8.59 -11.35 5.59
CA LYS A 212 8.64 -11.50 4.14
C LYS A 212 7.87 -12.72 3.66
N LEU A 213 8.01 -13.86 4.33
CA LEU A 213 7.28 -15.09 3.99
C LEU A 213 5.79 -14.99 4.27
N LEU A 214 5.40 -14.37 5.38
CA LEU A 214 3.98 -14.13 5.67
C LEU A 214 3.36 -13.18 4.65
N ASN A 215 4.09 -12.16 4.20
CA ASN A 215 3.67 -11.30 3.10
C ASN A 215 3.51 -12.10 1.81
N LEU A 216 4.48 -12.92 1.43
CA LEU A 216 4.41 -13.75 0.23
C LEU A 216 3.23 -14.73 0.27
N TRP A 217 3.00 -15.40 1.40
CA TRP A 217 1.86 -16.27 1.60
C TRP A 217 0.53 -15.52 1.48
N ARG A 218 0.42 -14.31 2.05
CA ARG A 218 -0.76 -13.46 1.92
C ARG A 218 -1.04 -13.06 0.47
N ILE A 219 0.00 -12.74 -0.30
CA ILE A 219 -0.13 -12.42 -1.73
C ILE A 219 -0.66 -13.64 -2.51
N LYS A 220 -0.12 -14.84 -2.24
CA LYS A 220 -0.59 -16.09 -2.88
C LYS A 220 -2.04 -16.44 -2.51
N ASN A 221 -2.55 -15.93 -1.37
CA ASN A 221 -3.88 -16.23 -0.81
C ASN A 221 -4.79 -15.00 -0.70
N LYS A 222 -4.67 -14.04 -1.63
CA LYS A 222 -5.37 -12.74 -1.60
C LYS A 222 -6.91 -12.82 -1.59
N ASP A 223 -7.49 -13.95 -1.97
CA ASP A 223 -8.93 -14.20 -1.96
C ASP A 223 -9.46 -14.63 -0.58
N GLN A 224 -8.57 -14.87 0.39
CA GLN A 224 -8.91 -15.38 1.71
C GLN A 224 -8.73 -14.35 2.84
N ASP A 225 -9.39 -14.59 3.97
CA ASP A 225 -9.13 -13.86 5.22
C ASP A 225 -7.85 -14.42 5.86
N THR A 226 -6.71 -13.85 5.45
CA THR A 226 -5.37 -14.29 5.85
C THR A 226 -5.14 -14.20 7.36
N ILE A 227 -5.81 -13.29 8.08
CA ILE A 227 -5.71 -13.18 9.54
C ILE A 227 -6.44 -14.35 10.21
N LYS A 228 -7.66 -14.68 9.76
CA LYS A 228 -8.40 -15.84 10.26
C LYS A 228 -7.68 -17.15 9.92
N SER A 229 -7.14 -17.25 8.70
CA SER A 229 -6.32 -18.37 8.23
C SER A 229 -5.06 -18.57 9.07
N LEU A 230 -4.34 -17.47 9.38
CA LEU A 230 -3.18 -17.51 10.28
C LEU A 230 -3.60 -18.02 11.67
N MET A 231 -4.71 -17.54 12.22
CA MET A 231 -5.20 -18.00 13.52
C MET A 231 -5.52 -19.50 13.55
N PHE A 232 -6.07 -20.04 12.45
CA PHE A 232 -6.31 -21.47 12.27
C PHE A 232 -5.00 -22.27 12.19
N GLY A 233 -4.04 -21.84 11.36
CA GLY A 233 -2.72 -22.47 11.25
C GLY A 233 -1.97 -22.51 12.59
N LEU A 234 -1.99 -21.42 13.37
CA LEU A 234 -1.41 -21.37 14.72
C LEU A 234 -2.09 -22.31 15.73
N LYS A 235 -3.34 -22.73 15.48
CA LYS A 235 -4.01 -23.76 16.31
C LYS A 235 -3.46 -25.14 15.95
N HIS A 236 -3.26 -25.40 14.66
CA HIS A 236 -2.72 -26.66 14.15
C HIS A 236 -1.28 -26.91 14.57
N LEU A 237 -0.42 -25.88 14.55
CA LEU A 237 1.00 -25.96 14.95
C LEU A 237 1.22 -26.44 16.40
N LYS A 238 0.21 -26.36 17.27
CA LYS A 238 0.29 -26.94 18.62
C LYS A 238 0.56 -28.46 18.60
N SER A 239 0.08 -29.15 17.57
CA SER A 239 0.23 -30.60 17.42
C SER A 239 1.64 -31.01 16.96
N TYR A 240 2.46 -30.06 16.50
CA TYR A 240 3.77 -30.31 15.89
C TYR A 240 4.95 -29.92 16.80
N HIS A 241 4.76 -29.89 18.12
CA HIS A 241 5.78 -29.49 19.10
C HIS A 241 6.44 -28.11 18.83
N PHE A 242 5.73 -27.25 18.09
CA PHE A 242 6.25 -25.97 17.64
C PHE A 242 6.47 -25.01 18.82
N PRO A 243 7.50 -24.11 18.78
CA PRO A 243 7.82 -23.24 19.91
C PRO A 243 6.61 -22.44 20.43
N LYS A 244 6.28 -22.64 21.71
CA LYS A 244 5.13 -22.00 22.36
C LYS A 244 5.25 -20.48 22.36
N THR A 245 6.46 -19.95 22.53
CA THR A 245 6.78 -18.51 22.49
C THR A 245 6.41 -17.90 21.14
N THR A 246 6.80 -18.55 20.05
CA THR A 246 6.48 -18.14 18.68
C THR A 246 4.97 -18.15 18.42
N ILE A 247 4.27 -19.23 18.77
CA ILE A 247 2.80 -19.29 18.66
C ILE A 247 2.14 -18.17 19.46
N GLN A 248 2.62 -17.88 20.66
CA GLN A 248 2.09 -16.80 21.49
C GLN A 248 2.35 -15.43 20.89
N GLY A 249 3.54 -15.19 20.32
CA GLY A 249 3.87 -13.96 19.61
C GLY A 249 2.88 -13.68 18.48
N PHE A 250 2.66 -14.64 17.58
CA PHE A 250 1.69 -14.50 16.52
C PHE A 250 0.24 -14.35 17.02
N ARG A 251 -0.15 -15.07 18.07
CA ARG A 251 -1.48 -14.87 18.68
C ARG A 251 -1.67 -13.45 19.24
N LYS A 252 -0.62 -12.85 19.81
CA LYS A 252 -0.66 -11.46 20.26
C LYS A 252 -0.84 -10.51 19.09
N VAL A 253 -0.14 -10.73 17.97
CA VAL A 253 -0.35 -9.97 16.72
C VAL A 253 -1.80 -10.07 16.24
N VAL A 254 -2.34 -11.29 16.10
CA VAL A 254 -3.74 -11.48 15.67
C VAL A 254 -4.72 -10.78 16.61
N LYS A 255 -4.54 -10.90 17.93
CA LYS A 255 -5.38 -10.19 18.92
C LYS A 255 -5.25 -8.68 18.81
N PHE A 256 -4.04 -8.18 18.58
CA PHE A 256 -3.77 -6.75 18.43
C PHE A 256 -4.46 -6.17 17.18
N LEU A 257 -4.39 -6.86 16.04
CA LEU A 257 -5.06 -6.45 14.80
C LEU A 257 -6.59 -6.37 14.94
N HIS A 258 -7.17 -7.18 15.82
CA HIS A 258 -8.60 -7.13 16.17
C HIS A 258 -8.90 -6.22 17.38
N SER A 259 -7.92 -5.50 17.92
CA SER A 259 -8.13 -4.67 19.11
C SER A 259 -9.02 -3.45 18.80
N PRO A 260 -9.69 -2.87 19.81
CA PRO A 260 -10.45 -1.62 19.64
C PRO A 260 -9.58 -0.46 19.13
N THR A 261 -8.29 -0.44 19.48
CA THR A 261 -7.33 0.57 19.01
C THR A 261 -7.19 0.52 17.49
N MET A 262 -7.05 -0.68 16.94
CA MET A 262 -6.98 -0.88 15.49
C MET A 262 -8.31 -0.55 14.82
N HIS A 263 -9.43 -0.95 15.42
CA HIS A 263 -10.76 -0.56 14.93
C HIS A 263 -10.93 0.96 14.87
N ARG A 264 -10.47 1.70 15.89
CA ARG A 264 -10.49 3.17 15.89
C ARG A 264 -9.61 3.76 14.80
N LEU A 265 -8.41 3.21 14.59
CA LEU A 265 -7.53 3.61 13.50
C LEU A 265 -8.22 3.43 12.14
N TYR A 266 -8.88 2.29 11.91
CA TYR A 266 -9.64 2.03 10.69
C TYR A 266 -10.83 2.98 10.52
N GLN A 267 -11.53 3.30 11.62
CA GLN A 267 -12.66 4.22 11.62
C GLN A 267 -12.28 5.65 11.23
N LYS A 268 -11.08 6.14 11.60
CA LYS A 268 -10.63 7.49 11.25
C LYS A 268 -10.60 7.74 9.74
N LEU A 269 -10.27 6.73 8.93
CA LEU A 269 -10.28 6.89 7.46
C LEU A 269 -11.70 7.14 6.91
N PHE A 270 -12.73 6.54 7.52
CA PHE A 270 -14.11 6.58 7.01
C PHE A 270 -15.01 7.62 7.65
N LEU A 271 -14.80 7.92 8.93
CA LEU A 271 -15.70 8.78 9.70
C LEU A 271 -15.17 10.21 9.76
N GLU A 272 -13.85 10.40 9.76
CA GLU A 272 -13.25 11.72 9.91
C GLU A 272 -12.85 12.38 8.57
N MET A 273 -12.69 11.61 7.48
CA MET A 273 -12.20 12.16 6.19
C MET A 273 -13.28 12.41 5.12
N PRO A 274 -14.21 11.47 4.84
CA PRO A 274 -15.34 11.70 3.95
C PRO A 274 -16.40 12.44 4.77
N GLY A 275 -16.27 13.76 4.92
CA GLY A 275 -17.21 14.55 5.72
C GLY A 275 -18.67 14.21 5.38
N ASN A 276 -19.41 13.61 6.32
CA ASN A 276 -20.84 13.29 6.32
C ASN A 276 -21.53 12.73 5.05
N GLN A 277 -20.80 12.43 3.97
CA GLN A 277 -21.37 12.06 2.67
C GLN A 277 -21.41 10.53 2.42
N ILE A 278 -20.90 9.71 3.35
CA ILE A 278 -21.02 8.25 3.28
C ILE A 278 -21.90 7.77 4.42
N HIS A 279 -23.20 8.06 4.33
CA HIS A 279 -24.18 7.19 4.99
C HIS A 279 -24.10 5.81 4.33
N LEU A 280 -23.98 4.76 5.15
CA LEU A 280 -24.00 3.32 4.82
C LEU A 280 -22.62 2.66 4.62
N VAL A 281 -21.99 2.30 5.75
CA VAL A 281 -21.88 0.88 6.12
C VAL A 281 -22.03 0.80 7.65
N LYS A 282 -23.09 0.16 8.15
CA LYS A 282 -23.15 -0.30 9.55
C LYS A 282 -21.98 -1.27 9.76
N MET A 283 -20.86 -0.78 10.29
CA MET A 283 -19.79 -1.65 10.78
C MET A 283 -20.38 -2.50 11.91
N ARG A 284 -20.62 -3.79 11.64
CA ARG A 284 -20.94 -4.74 12.72
C ARG A 284 -19.70 -4.85 13.60
N ARG A 285 -19.87 -4.58 14.89
CA ARG A 285 -18.93 -5.01 15.93
C ARG A 285 -18.82 -6.53 15.81
N GLY A 286 -17.67 -7.01 15.31
CA GLY A 286 -17.25 -8.40 15.38
C GLY A 286 -16.30 -8.56 16.56
#